data_AF-A0A1V2QKP9-F1
#
_entry.id   AF-A0A1V2QKP9-F1
#
_cell.length_a   1.000
_cell.length_b   1.000
_cell.length_c   1.000
_cell.angle_alpha   90.00
_cell.angle_beta   90.00
_cell.angle_gamma   90.00
#
_symmetry.space_group_name_H-M   'P 1'
#
loop_
_entity.id
_entity.type
_entity.pdbx_description
1 polymer ?
#
loop_
_entity_poly.entity_id
_entity_poly.type
_entity_poly.pdbx_seq_one_letter_code
_entity_poly.pdbx_strand_id
1 'polypeptide(L)'
;MRANQIIKLSSTIPALKDSKTVVAGLGSRLQLLGTAAPQLVSTDNGDNQAAPGQRLIVAQVSLDGKFCSTEQPASERSSVCGAVAVLADGSRTVFDPDALDRGENTFAMSVPKGAKDVSLELSTGALKQQVSLVSGELVGPAPAVLYRPDAKSESGSTSVTTNVVERLSFPFALYDESGRLDFDGDYPTIVDVSKARLSYAIEKPDREMLLPSAVDRAFLTLDTKVSGGNTWRTVLDPKSFVVTTADGKSIPAERFDADSLRDGDIDHEHQFIGGDLYWEVPGDLKDATVTITAGKNHQMGMLKSRVLDYRGATRSFPVRF
;
A
#
# COMPACT_ATOMS: atom_id res chain seq x y z
N MET A 1 6.94 -34.45 -18.14
CA MET A 1 7.13 -33.54 -16.99
C MET A 1 7.14 -34.32 -15.69
N ARG A 2 8.14 -34.06 -14.84
CA ARG A 2 8.25 -34.64 -13.50
C ARG A 2 7.14 -34.08 -12.59
N ALA A 3 6.88 -34.73 -11.46
CA ALA A 3 5.94 -34.20 -10.46
C ALA A 3 6.37 -32.81 -10.00
N ASN A 4 5.41 -31.89 -9.90
CA ASN A 4 5.61 -30.50 -9.49
C ASN A 4 6.58 -29.69 -10.38
N GLN A 5 6.85 -30.14 -11.61
CA GLN A 5 7.67 -29.39 -12.54
C GLN A 5 6.88 -28.20 -13.12
N ILE A 6 7.51 -27.03 -13.15
CA ILE A 6 7.01 -25.80 -13.78
C ILE A 6 7.88 -25.51 -15.00
N ILE A 7 7.26 -25.19 -16.13
CA ILE A 7 7.95 -24.72 -17.34
C ILE A 7 7.24 -23.50 -17.92
N LYS A 8 8.01 -22.55 -18.43
CA LYS A 8 7.50 -21.40 -19.19
C LYS A 8 7.22 -21.84 -20.63
N LEU A 9 6.10 -21.39 -21.19
CA LEU A 9 5.71 -21.63 -22.58
C LEU A 9 5.95 -20.37 -23.43
N SER A 10 6.45 -20.56 -24.65
CA SER A 10 6.73 -19.49 -25.61
C SER A 10 5.51 -19.03 -26.41
N SER A 11 4.37 -19.72 -26.31
CA SER A 11 3.14 -19.43 -27.07
C SER A 11 1.87 -19.48 -26.21
N THR A 12 0.85 -18.74 -26.64
CA THR A 12 -0.48 -18.71 -26.03
C THR A 12 -1.27 -19.96 -26.43
N ILE A 13 -1.84 -20.67 -25.45
CA ILE A 13 -2.66 -21.85 -25.74
C ILE A 13 -4.07 -21.41 -26.17
N PRO A 14 -4.63 -21.92 -27.30
CA PRO A 14 -5.90 -21.44 -27.86
C PRO A 14 -7.16 -21.64 -27.02
N ALA A 15 -7.09 -22.31 -25.88
CA ALA A 15 -8.25 -22.75 -25.10
C ALA A 15 -8.09 -22.47 -23.60
N LEU A 16 -7.72 -21.24 -23.26
CA LEU A 16 -7.77 -20.78 -21.87
C LEU A 16 -9.22 -20.47 -21.51
N LYS A 17 -9.66 -20.96 -20.35
CA LYS A 17 -10.87 -20.43 -19.72
C LYS A 17 -10.54 -19.02 -19.25
N ASP A 18 -11.30 -18.03 -19.71
CA ASP A 18 -11.16 -16.65 -19.22
C ASP A 18 -11.38 -16.63 -17.70
N SER A 19 -10.35 -16.24 -16.97
CA SER A 19 -10.43 -16.02 -15.52
C SER A 19 -9.58 -14.79 -15.22
N LYS A 20 -10.20 -13.62 -15.06
CA LYS A 20 -9.51 -12.38 -14.72
C LYS A 20 -9.54 -12.18 -13.22
N THR A 21 -8.56 -12.76 -12.53
CA THR A 21 -8.43 -12.62 -11.07
C THR A 21 -7.06 -12.06 -10.74
N VAL A 22 -7.06 -10.94 -10.05
CA VAL A 22 -5.85 -10.26 -9.61
C VAL A 22 -5.47 -10.79 -8.25
N VAL A 23 -4.17 -10.88 -7.98
CA VAL A 23 -3.51 -11.13 -6.71
C VAL A 23 -2.43 -10.05 -6.62
N ALA A 24 -2.41 -9.27 -5.55
CA ALA A 24 -1.51 -8.13 -5.44
C ALA A 24 -0.83 -8.11 -4.08
N GLY A 25 0.41 -7.65 -4.05
CA GLY A 25 1.20 -7.53 -2.83
C GLY A 25 2.03 -6.26 -2.87
N LEU A 26 2.93 -6.14 -1.91
CA LEU A 26 3.88 -5.03 -1.84
C LEU A 26 4.89 -5.16 -2.99
N GLY A 27 4.76 -4.29 -3.99
CA GLY A 27 5.73 -4.16 -5.07
C GLY A 27 5.62 -5.20 -6.17
N SER A 28 4.61 -6.07 -6.10
CA SER A 28 4.35 -7.10 -7.08
C SER A 28 2.86 -7.29 -7.28
N ARG A 29 2.44 -7.45 -8.52
CA ARG A 29 1.08 -7.79 -8.90
C ARG A 29 1.11 -8.98 -9.85
N LEU A 30 0.20 -9.90 -9.63
CA LEU A 30 -0.06 -11.05 -10.47
C LEU A 30 -1.53 -11.02 -10.87
N GLN A 31 -1.82 -11.10 -12.16
CA GLN A 31 -3.18 -11.25 -12.65
C GLN A 31 -3.27 -12.58 -13.39
N LEU A 32 -4.06 -13.51 -12.87
CA LEU A 32 -4.49 -14.67 -13.63
C LEU A 32 -5.36 -14.16 -14.79
N LEU A 33 -5.03 -14.58 -16.01
CA LEU A 33 -5.76 -14.25 -17.24
C LEU A 33 -6.61 -15.43 -17.71
N GLY A 34 -6.09 -16.65 -17.52
CA GLY A 34 -6.83 -17.85 -17.83
C GLY A 34 -6.12 -19.13 -17.41
N THR A 35 -6.87 -20.23 -17.41
CA THR A 35 -6.35 -21.56 -17.09
C THR A 35 -6.84 -22.62 -18.07
N ALA A 36 -6.05 -23.68 -18.24
CA ALA A 36 -6.40 -24.86 -19.02
C ALA A 36 -5.80 -26.12 -18.40
N ALA A 37 -6.33 -27.29 -18.75
CA ALA A 37 -5.81 -28.59 -18.30
C ALA A 37 -5.57 -29.53 -19.50
N PRO A 38 -4.57 -29.22 -20.36
CA PRO A 38 -4.31 -30.02 -21.54
C PRO A 38 -3.68 -31.37 -21.19
N GLN A 39 -3.68 -32.31 -22.14
CA GLN A 39 -2.93 -33.57 -22.01
C GLN A 39 -1.46 -33.42 -22.43
N LEU A 40 -1.17 -32.42 -23.27
CA LEU A 40 0.11 -32.17 -23.93
C LEU A 40 0.37 -30.66 -23.96
N VAL A 41 1.61 -30.25 -23.75
CA VAL A 41 2.08 -28.88 -24.04
C VAL A 41 3.34 -28.96 -24.90
N SER A 42 3.41 -28.14 -25.95
CA SER A 42 4.57 -28.06 -26.84
C SER A 42 5.47 -26.90 -26.42
N THR A 43 6.77 -27.13 -26.44
CA THR A 43 7.83 -26.14 -26.19
C THR A 43 8.85 -26.18 -27.31
N ASP A 44 9.75 -25.20 -27.36
CA ASP A 44 10.85 -25.18 -28.32
C ASP A 44 11.78 -26.41 -28.17
N ASN A 45 11.81 -27.03 -26.98
CA ASN A 45 12.56 -28.26 -26.68
C ASN A 45 11.75 -29.55 -26.92
N GLY A 46 10.56 -29.45 -27.52
CA GLY A 46 9.67 -30.56 -27.84
C GLY A 46 8.41 -30.65 -26.99
N ASP A 47 7.68 -31.74 -27.21
CA ASP A 47 6.40 -32.02 -26.60
C ASP A 47 6.55 -32.58 -25.17
N ASN A 48 5.74 -32.05 -24.27
CA ASN A 48 5.76 -32.38 -22.85
C ASN A 48 4.40 -32.93 -22.41
N GLN A 49 4.41 -34.13 -21.81
CA GLN A 49 3.25 -34.76 -21.18
C GLN A 49 3.46 -34.90 -19.68
N ALA A 50 2.37 -34.92 -18.89
CA ALA A 50 2.43 -35.28 -17.48
C ALA A 50 2.88 -36.74 -17.31
N ALA A 51 3.74 -37.03 -16.33
CA ALA A 51 4.09 -38.41 -15.97
C ALA A 51 2.86 -39.19 -15.43
N PRO A 52 2.90 -40.53 -15.40
CA PRO A 52 1.83 -41.33 -14.78
C PRO A 52 1.50 -40.85 -13.35
N GLY A 53 0.21 -40.70 -13.05
CA GLY A 53 -0.28 -40.17 -11.77
C GLY A 53 -0.29 -38.64 -11.65
N GLN A 54 0.15 -37.92 -12.67
CA GLN A 54 0.13 -36.45 -12.75
C GLN A 54 -0.88 -35.97 -13.80
N ARG A 55 -1.20 -34.67 -13.79
CA ARG A 55 -1.94 -33.95 -14.83
C ARG A 55 -1.27 -32.61 -15.10
N LEU A 56 -1.43 -32.08 -16.31
CA LEU A 56 -0.95 -30.73 -16.63
C LEU A 56 -2.03 -29.69 -16.31
N ILE A 57 -1.58 -28.56 -15.77
CA ILE A 57 -2.36 -27.33 -15.68
C ILE A 57 -1.53 -26.25 -16.34
N VAL A 58 -2.17 -25.46 -17.20
CA VAL A 58 -1.57 -24.29 -17.81
C VAL A 58 -2.26 -23.06 -17.24
N ALA A 59 -1.47 -22.06 -16.88
CA ALA A 59 -1.95 -20.76 -16.43
C ALA A 59 -1.30 -19.66 -17.28
N GLN A 60 -2.12 -18.75 -17.79
CA GLN A 60 -1.65 -17.48 -18.33
C GLN A 60 -1.81 -16.42 -17.24
N VAL A 61 -0.73 -15.70 -16.97
CA VAL A 61 -0.67 -14.66 -15.94
C VAL A 61 -0.03 -13.41 -16.50
N SER A 62 -0.49 -12.24 -16.05
CA SER A 62 0.21 -10.97 -16.25
C SER A 62 0.90 -10.59 -14.94
N LEU A 63 2.19 -10.26 -15.03
CA LEU A 63 3.04 -9.91 -13.90
C LEU A 63 3.49 -8.47 -14.00
N ASP A 64 3.45 -7.76 -12.87
CA ASP A 64 4.01 -6.42 -12.73
C ASP A 64 4.79 -6.33 -11.41
N GLY A 65 5.81 -5.47 -11.36
CA GLY A 65 6.66 -5.30 -10.20
C GLY A 65 8.01 -6.03 -10.27
N LYS A 66 8.56 -6.40 -9.10
CA LYS A 66 9.83 -7.15 -8.96
C LYS A 66 9.57 -8.50 -8.29
N PHE A 67 10.22 -9.56 -8.79
CA PHE A 67 10.16 -10.90 -8.21
C PHE A 67 11.58 -11.39 -7.90
N CYS A 68 11.78 -12.03 -6.74
CA CYS A 68 13.11 -12.35 -6.24
C CYS A 68 13.14 -13.79 -5.67
N SER A 69 14.33 -14.41 -5.66
CA SER A 69 14.46 -15.77 -5.12
C SER A 69 14.22 -15.74 -3.60
N THR A 70 13.50 -16.72 -3.09
CA THR A 70 13.13 -16.77 -1.66
C THR A 70 14.31 -17.06 -0.72
N GLU A 71 15.52 -17.27 -1.26
CA GLU A 71 16.73 -17.65 -0.52
C GLU A 71 17.53 -16.47 0.04
N GLN A 72 17.10 -15.22 -0.18
CA GLN A 72 17.72 -14.09 0.54
C GLN A 72 17.39 -14.14 2.04
N PRO A 73 18.39 -13.93 2.93
CA PRO A 73 18.19 -13.82 4.37
C PRO A 73 17.08 -12.80 4.68
N ALA A 74 16.26 -13.08 5.68
CA ALA A 74 15.14 -12.20 6.07
C ALA A 74 15.58 -10.74 6.33
N SER A 75 16.84 -10.51 6.70
CA SER A 75 17.46 -9.20 6.94
C SER A 75 17.80 -8.41 5.67
N GLU A 76 17.85 -9.06 4.49
CA GLU A 76 18.16 -8.42 3.20
C GLU A 76 16.97 -8.40 2.24
N ARG A 77 15.82 -8.94 2.66
CA ARG A 77 14.57 -8.77 1.94
C ARG A 77 14.21 -7.29 1.98
N SER A 78 14.62 -6.56 0.94
CA SER A 78 13.88 -5.37 0.55
C SER A 78 12.42 -5.82 0.48
N SER A 79 11.58 -5.17 1.30
CA SER A 79 10.12 -5.32 1.48
C SER A 79 9.32 -5.32 0.17
N VAL A 80 9.99 -5.12 -0.97
CA VAL A 80 9.46 -4.79 -2.29
C VAL A 80 9.54 -5.97 -3.30
N CYS A 81 10.12 -7.10 -2.92
CA CYS A 81 10.22 -8.28 -3.78
C CYS A 81 9.12 -9.32 -3.48
N GLY A 82 8.40 -9.77 -4.52
CA GLY A 82 7.46 -10.88 -4.46
C GLY A 82 8.08 -12.23 -4.86
N ALA A 83 7.43 -13.31 -4.46
CA ALA A 83 7.69 -14.68 -4.90
C ALA A 83 6.37 -15.30 -5.37
N VAL A 84 6.40 -15.98 -6.51
CA VAL A 84 5.25 -16.72 -7.04
C VAL A 84 5.47 -18.21 -6.76
N ALA A 85 4.44 -18.92 -6.32
CA ALA A 85 4.51 -20.36 -6.10
C ALA A 85 3.23 -21.06 -6.55
N VAL A 86 3.35 -22.33 -6.93
CA VAL A 86 2.21 -23.24 -7.10
C VAL A 86 2.04 -24.03 -5.80
N LEU A 87 0.81 -24.14 -5.35
CA LEU A 87 0.40 -25.00 -4.25
C LEU A 87 -0.49 -26.10 -4.80
N ALA A 88 -0.13 -27.36 -4.57
CA ALA A 88 -0.92 -28.52 -4.97
C ALA A 88 -0.81 -29.61 -3.89
N ASP A 89 -1.93 -30.00 -3.28
CA ASP A 89 -2.01 -31.04 -2.23
C ASP A 89 -0.92 -30.92 -1.14
N GLY A 90 -0.73 -29.72 -0.61
CA GLY A 90 0.27 -29.45 0.45
C GLY A 90 1.71 -29.37 -0.04
N SER A 91 1.99 -29.61 -1.32
CA SER A 91 3.28 -29.30 -1.94
C SER A 91 3.32 -27.85 -2.39
N ARG A 92 4.42 -27.15 -2.09
CA ARG A 92 4.67 -25.77 -2.53
C ARG A 92 5.89 -25.74 -3.45
N THR A 93 5.71 -25.28 -4.68
CA THR A 93 6.79 -25.13 -5.66
C THR A 93 6.93 -23.68 -6.06
N VAL A 94 8.06 -23.06 -5.73
CA VAL A 94 8.35 -21.66 -6.05
C VAL A 94 8.81 -21.57 -7.51
N PHE A 95 8.35 -20.55 -8.22
CA PHE A 95 8.84 -20.22 -9.55
C PHE A 95 10.28 -19.72 -9.46
N ASP A 96 11.07 -20.07 -10.46
CA ASP A 96 12.35 -19.42 -10.68
C ASP A 96 12.10 -17.94 -11.02
N PRO A 97 12.60 -16.96 -10.22
CA PRO A 97 12.39 -15.55 -10.48
C PRO A 97 12.93 -15.12 -11.85
N ASP A 98 14.00 -15.76 -12.36
CA ASP A 98 14.58 -15.43 -13.67
C ASP A 98 13.65 -15.84 -14.82
N ALA A 99 12.66 -16.71 -14.55
CA ALA A 99 11.63 -17.08 -15.52
C ALA A 99 10.40 -16.14 -15.47
N LEU A 100 10.30 -15.26 -14.48
CA LEU A 100 9.17 -14.34 -14.27
C LEU A 100 9.45 -12.98 -14.92
N ASP A 101 9.13 -12.87 -16.21
CA ASP A 101 9.23 -11.59 -16.92
C ASP A 101 8.03 -10.69 -16.59
N ARG A 102 8.21 -9.37 -16.70
CA ARG A 102 7.07 -8.44 -16.66
C ARG A 102 6.18 -8.63 -17.87
N GLY A 103 4.87 -8.44 -17.69
CA GLY A 103 3.85 -8.63 -18.72
C GLY A 103 3.27 -10.04 -18.70
N GLU A 104 2.76 -10.48 -19.84
CA GLU A 104 2.08 -11.76 -19.96
C GLU A 104 3.06 -12.93 -20.03
N ASN A 105 2.82 -13.93 -19.20
CA ASN A 105 3.57 -15.17 -19.14
C ASN A 105 2.60 -16.35 -19.18
N THR A 106 3.00 -17.42 -19.83
CA THR A 106 2.25 -18.69 -19.83
C THR A 106 3.11 -19.77 -19.20
N PHE A 107 2.57 -20.49 -18.22
CA PHE A 107 3.27 -21.53 -17.50
C PHE A 107 2.50 -22.84 -17.55
N ALA A 108 3.19 -23.94 -17.81
CA ALA A 108 2.68 -25.28 -17.62
C ALA A 108 3.25 -25.89 -16.34
N MET A 109 2.37 -26.54 -15.59
CA MET A 109 2.65 -27.11 -14.27
C MET A 109 2.17 -28.55 -14.26
N SER A 110 3.00 -29.46 -13.79
CA SER A 110 2.65 -30.86 -13.58
C SER A 110 2.25 -31.06 -12.12
N VAL A 111 0.99 -31.42 -11.87
CA VAL A 111 0.44 -31.60 -10.50
C VAL A 111 -0.13 -33.01 -10.32
N PRO A 112 -0.28 -33.51 -9.08
CA PRO A 112 -0.92 -34.79 -8.84
C PRO A 112 -2.33 -34.87 -9.46
N LYS A 113 -2.67 -35.98 -10.11
CA LYS A 113 -3.97 -36.16 -10.78
C LYS A 113 -5.14 -36.11 -9.78
N GLY A 114 -4.89 -36.51 -8.54
CA GLY A 114 -5.86 -36.44 -7.43
C GLY A 114 -5.93 -35.09 -6.72
N ALA A 115 -5.16 -34.08 -7.17
CA ALA A 115 -5.08 -32.81 -6.46
C ALA A 115 -6.41 -32.07 -6.46
N LYS A 116 -6.96 -31.94 -5.25
CA LYS A 116 -8.25 -31.29 -5.01
C LYS A 116 -8.10 -29.78 -5.08
N ASP A 117 -7.03 -29.27 -4.49
CA ASP A 117 -6.70 -27.86 -4.45
C ASP A 117 -5.43 -27.61 -5.23
N VAL A 118 -5.54 -26.75 -6.24
CA VAL A 118 -4.39 -26.21 -6.96
C VAL A 118 -4.53 -24.70 -7.00
N SER A 119 -3.61 -23.99 -6.37
CA SER A 119 -3.60 -22.54 -6.33
C SER A 119 -2.25 -21.96 -6.74
N LEU A 120 -2.30 -20.73 -7.22
CA LEU A 120 -1.14 -19.89 -7.46
C LEU A 120 -1.04 -18.90 -6.30
N GLU A 121 0.08 -18.91 -5.62
CA GLU A 121 0.40 -18.04 -4.49
C GLU A 121 1.28 -16.88 -4.97
N LEU A 122 0.93 -15.66 -4.57
CA LEU A 122 1.84 -14.52 -4.51
C LEU A 122 2.20 -14.29 -3.04
N SER A 123 3.48 -14.46 -2.71
CA SER A 123 4.04 -14.19 -1.39
C SER A 123 4.93 -12.96 -1.46
N THR A 124 4.69 -12.00 -0.59
CA THR A 124 5.59 -10.89 -0.29
C THR A 124 6.05 -11.01 1.16
N GLY A 125 6.93 -10.13 1.63
CA GLY A 125 7.37 -10.15 3.04
C GLY A 125 6.22 -10.04 4.04
N ALA A 126 5.16 -9.30 3.68
CA ALA A 126 4.06 -8.97 4.60
C ALA A 126 2.72 -9.64 4.25
N LEU A 127 2.59 -10.20 3.05
CA LEU A 127 1.32 -10.71 2.54
C LEU A 127 1.51 -12.01 1.77
N LYS A 128 0.57 -12.94 1.96
CA LYS A 128 0.40 -14.11 1.10
C LYS A 128 -1.03 -14.13 0.61
N GLN A 129 -1.19 -14.24 -0.69
CA GLN A 129 -2.49 -14.34 -1.34
C GLN A 129 -2.46 -15.46 -2.36
N GLN A 130 -3.61 -16.09 -2.56
CA GLN A 130 -3.72 -17.27 -3.41
C GLN A 130 -4.94 -17.14 -4.33
N VAL A 131 -4.79 -17.61 -5.57
CA VAL A 131 -5.88 -17.78 -6.52
C VAL A 131 -5.96 -19.24 -6.94
N SER A 132 -7.15 -19.83 -6.87
CA SER A 132 -7.43 -21.18 -7.35
C SER A 132 -7.22 -21.23 -8.86
N LEU A 133 -6.36 -22.14 -9.31
CA LEU A 133 -6.16 -22.42 -10.73
C LEU A 133 -7.28 -23.28 -11.33
N VAL A 134 -8.24 -23.72 -10.51
CA VAL A 134 -9.40 -24.51 -10.94
C VAL A 134 -10.64 -23.64 -11.11
N SER A 135 -10.97 -22.83 -10.10
CA SER A 135 -12.14 -21.94 -10.14
C SER A 135 -11.80 -20.54 -10.66
N GLY A 136 -10.53 -20.15 -10.63
CA GLY A 136 -10.11 -18.76 -10.87
C GLY A 136 -10.41 -17.84 -9.69
N GLU A 137 -10.93 -18.34 -8.57
CA GLU A 137 -11.33 -17.51 -7.42
C GLU A 137 -10.20 -17.36 -6.40
N LEU A 138 -10.25 -16.30 -5.61
CA LEU A 138 -9.32 -16.11 -4.49
C LEU A 138 -9.55 -17.17 -3.41
N VAL A 139 -8.46 -17.59 -2.79
CA VAL A 139 -8.50 -18.51 -1.63
C VAL A 139 -8.31 -17.69 -0.36
N GLY A 140 -9.40 -17.53 0.41
CA GLY A 140 -9.40 -16.85 1.69
C GLY A 140 -9.67 -15.34 1.62
N PRO A 141 -9.70 -14.66 2.79
CA PRO A 141 -9.92 -13.22 2.88
C PRO A 141 -8.71 -12.47 2.32
N ALA A 142 -8.95 -11.30 1.71
CA ALA A 142 -7.88 -10.55 1.12
C ALA A 142 -8.07 -9.02 1.17
N PRO A 143 -6.96 -8.25 1.24
CA PRO A 143 -6.94 -6.79 1.31
C PRO A 143 -7.80 -6.06 0.27
N ALA A 144 -8.89 -5.40 0.68
CA ALA A 144 -9.84 -4.78 -0.24
C ALA A 144 -9.20 -3.80 -1.24
N VAL A 145 -8.25 -2.96 -0.79
CA VAL A 145 -7.58 -1.96 -1.64
C VAL A 145 -6.76 -2.58 -2.78
N LEU A 146 -6.19 -3.78 -2.57
CA LEU A 146 -5.33 -4.44 -3.55
C LEU A 146 -6.12 -5.01 -4.75
N TYR A 147 -7.44 -5.12 -4.63
CA TYR A 147 -8.33 -5.63 -5.68
C TYR A 147 -9.13 -4.55 -6.38
N ARG A 148 -8.95 -3.28 -6.01
CA ARG A 148 -9.66 -2.23 -6.72
C ARG A 148 -9.14 -2.15 -8.16
N PRO A 149 -10.04 -1.98 -9.16
CA PRO A 149 -9.65 -1.95 -10.57
C PRO A 149 -8.75 -0.77 -10.93
N ASP A 150 -8.77 0.29 -10.10
CA ASP A 150 -7.96 1.50 -10.20
C ASP A 150 -6.63 1.39 -9.42
N ALA A 151 -6.35 0.28 -8.73
CA ALA A 151 -5.09 0.07 -8.02
C ALA A 151 -3.92 -0.10 -9.00
N LYS A 152 -2.82 0.60 -8.69
CA LYS A 152 -1.58 0.61 -9.47
C LYS A 152 -0.40 0.28 -8.59
N SER A 153 0.61 -0.36 -9.17
CA SER A 153 1.91 -0.55 -8.53
C SER A 153 2.75 0.70 -8.75
N GLU A 154 3.03 1.47 -7.71
CA GLU A 154 3.94 2.63 -7.75
C GLU A 154 5.01 2.46 -6.68
N SER A 155 6.28 2.68 -7.04
CA SER A 155 7.41 2.73 -6.10
C SER A 155 7.50 1.54 -5.11
N GLY A 156 7.09 0.34 -5.53
CA GLY A 156 7.16 -0.84 -4.69
C GLY A 156 5.96 -1.08 -3.76
N SER A 157 4.84 -0.37 -3.94
CA SER A 157 3.59 -0.65 -3.26
C SER A 157 2.40 -0.58 -4.22
N THR A 158 1.45 -1.51 -4.10
CA THR A 158 0.17 -1.40 -4.79
C THR A 158 -0.76 -0.50 -3.99
N SER A 159 -1.22 0.58 -4.63
CA SER A 159 -2.06 1.59 -4.00
C SER A 159 -3.08 2.18 -4.98
N VAL A 160 -4.09 2.84 -4.44
CA VAL A 160 -5.00 3.70 -5.19
C VAL A 160 -4.65 5.14 -4.85
N THR A 161 -4.45 5.97 -5.87
CA THR A 161 -4.00 7.34 -5.68
C THR A 161 -4.92 8.32 -6.38
N THR A 162 -5.06 9.50 -5.79
CA THR A 162 -5.83 10.62 -6.37
C THR A 162 -5.10 11.93 -6.10
N ASN A 163 -5.28 12.90 -7.00
CA ASN A 163 -4.75 14.25 -6.82
C ASN A 163 -5.75 15.07 -6.01
N VAL A 164 -5.26 15.82 -5.02
CA VAL A 164 -6.10 16.64 -4.15
C VAL A 164 -5.85 18.13 -4.41
N VAL A 165 -4.60 18.53 -4.64
CA VAL A 165 -4.17 19.91 -4.97
C VAL A 165 -4.93 20.99 -4.19
N GLU A 166 -4.71 21.02 -2.88
CA GLU A 166 -5.30 22.00 -1.95
C GLU A 166 -4.21 22.85 -1.30
N ARG A 167 -4.52 24.13 -1.07
CA ARG A 167 -3.64 25.07 -0.35
C ARG A 167 -4.42 25.72 0.78
N LEU A 168 -4.13 25.32 2.01
CA LEU A 168 -4.89 25.70 3.20
C LEU A 168 -4.11 26.73 4.00
N SER A 169 -4.72 27.88 4.24
CA SER A 169 -4.12 28.98 5.00
C SER A 169 -4.72 29.09 6.41
N PHE A 170 -3.84 29.05 7.40
CA PHE A 170 -4.13 29.16 8.83
C PHE A 170 -3.45 30.42 9.39
N PRO A 171 -4.15 31.57 9.39
CA PRO A 171 -3.64 32.79 10.01
C PRO A 171 -3.61 32.65 11.53
N PHE A 172 -2.64 33.30 12.17
CA PHE A 172 -2.50 33.33 13.63
C PHE A 172 -2.26 34.77 14.13
N ALA A 173 -2.48 34.97 15.42
CA ALA A 173 -2.06 36.18 16.13
C ALA A 173 -1.27 35.81 17.40
N LEU A 174 -0.36 36.69 17.82
CA LEU A 174 0.41 36.55 19.06
C LEU A 174 -0.13 37.49 20.12
N TYR A 175 -0.54 36.93 21.25
CA TYR A 175 -0.99 37.70 22.42
C TYR A 175 0.01 37.55 23.57
N ASP A 176 0.21 38.62 24.33
CA ASP A 176 0.94 38.58 25.59
C ASP A 176 0.09 37.99 26.74
N GLU A 177 0.67 37.87 27.93
CA GLU A 177 0.00 37.33 29.12
C GLU A 177 -1.24 38.12 29.56
N SER A 178 -1.31 39.40 29.19
CA SER A 178 -2.45 40.28 29.49
C SER A 178 -3.57 40.18 28.43
N GLY A 179 -3.39 39.33 27.41
CA GLY A 179 -4.30 39.20 26.29
C GLY A 179 -4.19 40.35 25.28
N ARG A 180 -3.14 41.19 25.38
CA ARG A 180 -2.89 42.25 24.39
C ARG A 180 -2.15 41.67 23.20
N LEU A 181 -2.55 42.12 22.02
CA LEU A 181 -1.91 41.75 20.75
C LEU A 181 -0.47 42.28 20.74
N ASP A 182 0.48 41.36 20.84
CA ASP A 182 1.92 41.65 20.82
C ASP A 182 2.43 41.72 19.37
N PHE A 183 1.81 40.93 18.48
CA PHE A 183 2.11 40.93 17.05
C PHE A 183 0.92 40.40 16.23
N ASP A 184 0.47 41.20 15.25
CA ASP A 184 -0.55 40.84 14.25
C ASP A 184 0.16 40.63 12.91
N GLY A 185 0.83 39.49 12.78
CA GLY A 185 1.49 39.15 11.54
C GLY A 185 0.53 38.38 10.63
N ASP A 186 0.25 38.90 9.45
CA ASP A 186 -0.30 38.14 8.31
C ASP A 186 0.75 37.13 7.77
N TYR A 187 1.28 36.28 8.63
CA TYR A 187 2.22 35.21 8.29
C TYR A 187 1.53 33.86 8.46
N PRO A 188 0.57 33.48 7.59
CA PRO A 188 -0.18 32.25 7.78
C PRO A 188 0.74 31.03 7.78
N THR A 189 0.38 30.03 8.59
CA THR A 189 0.85 28.65 8.33
C THR A 189 0.07 28.14 7.13
N ILE A 190 0.78 27.63 6.12
CA ILE A 190 0.22 27.14 4.88
C ILE A 190 0.46 25.63 4.80
N VAL A 191 -0.60 24.86 4.60
CA VAL A 191 -0.54 23.43 4.33
C VAL A 191 -0.94 23.19 2.89
N ASP A 192 0.02 22.80 2.06
CA ASP A 192 -0.19 22.34 0.70
C ASP A 192 -0.41 20.81 0.72
N VAL A 193 -1.48 20.33 0.08
CA VAL A 193 -1.80 18.90 -0.06
C VAL A 193 -1.86 18.58 -1.55
N SER A 194 -0.99 17.69 -2.04
CA SER A 194 -0.90 17.43 -3.48
C SER A 194 -1.59 16.12 -3.88
N LYS A 195 -1.44 15.07 -3.08
CA LYS A 195 -1.86 13.70 -3.41
C LYS A 195 -2.41 13.00 -2.17
N ALA A 196 -3.38 12.12 -2.37
CA ALA A 196 -3.84 11.16 -1.38
C ALA A 196 -3.60 9.74 -1.89
N ARG A 197 -3.24 8.83 -0.99
CA ARG A 197 -2.94 7.42 -1.28
C ARG A 197 -3.70 6.51 -0.33
N LEU A 198 -4.43 5.54 -0.88
CA LEU A 198 -4.92 4.37 -0.15
C LEU A 198 -3.99 3.19 -0.41
N SER A 199 -3.47 2.58 0.65
CA SER A 199 -2.54 1.46 0.59
C SER A 199 -2.85 0.40 1.65
N TYR A 200 -2.55 -0.87 1.38
CA TYR A 200 -2.64 -1.93 2.40
C TYR A 200 -1.40 -2.02 3.27
N ALA A 201 -0.31 -1.36 2.89
CA ALA A 201 0.81 -1.23 3.81
C ALA A 201 1.53 0.09 3.63
N ILE A 202 2.20 0.50 4.70
CA ILE A 202 3.06 1.65 4.74
C ILE A 202 4.43 1.17 5.20
N GLU A 203 5.48 1.56 4.48
CA GLU A 203 6.85 1.37 4.95
C GLU A 203 7.23 2.56 5.81
N LYS A 204 7.55 2.30 7.08
CA LYS A 204 8.05 3.31 8.00
C LYS A 204 9.49 3.71 7.65
N PRO A 205 10.00 4.85 8.16
CA PRO A 205 11.37 5.28 7.91
C PRO A 205 12.45 4.28 8.33
N ASP A 206 12.17 3.45 9.34
CA ASP A 206 13.04 2.36 9.81
C ASP A 206 12.92 1.05 8.99
N ARG A 207 12.13 1.09 7.90
CA ARG A 207 11.78 -0.04 7.01
C ARG A 207 10.84 -1.07 7.63
N GLU A 208 10.25 -0.80 8.80
CA GLU A 208 9.16 -1.63 9.31
C GLU A 208 7.93 -1.45 8.42
N MET A 209 7.27 -2.56 8.07
CA MET A 209 5.98 -2.49 7.37
C MET A 209 4.84 -2.41 8.38
N LEU A 210 4.07 -1.32 8.33
CA LEU A 210 2.80 -1.22 9.02
C LEU A 210 1.70 -1.84 8.16
N LEU A 211 0.85 -2.67 8.79
CA LEU A 211 -0.31 -3.32 8.17
C LEU A 211 -1.61 -2.93 8.90
N PRO A 212 -2.74 -2.76 8.18
CA PRO A 212 -4.03 -2.49 8.79
C PRO A 212 -4.44 -3.62 9.74
N SER A 213 -5.29 -3.29 10.71
CA SER A 213 -5.80 -4.24 11.69
C SER A 213 -6.65 -5.37 11.08
N ALA A 214 -7.20 -5.16 9.87
CA ALA A 214 -8.04 -6.13 9.17
C ALA A 214 -7.94 -6.01 7.63
N VAL A 215 -8.34 -7.07 6.93
CA VAL A 215 -8.27 -7.16 5.45
C VAL A 215 -9.23 -6.22 4.71
N ASP A 216 -10.29 -5.76 5.37
CA ASP A 216 -11.25 -4.80 4.85
C ASP A 216 -10.83 -3.35 5.14
N ARG A 217 -9.64 -3.16 5.72
CA ARG A 217 -9.05 -1.86 6.05
C ARG A 217 -7.88 -1.54 5.14
N ALA A 218 -7.59 -0.25 5.05
CA ALA A 218 -6.42 0.30 4.37
C ALA A 218 -5.91 1.52 5.16
N PHE A 219 -4.71 1.95 4.83
CA PHE A 219 -4.21 3.24 5.27
C PHE A 219 -4.41 4.30 4.21
N LEU A 220 -5.00 5.42 4.61
CA LEU A 220 -4.99 6.67 3.87
C LEU A 220 -3.76 7.48 4.30
N THR A 221 -2.97 7.96 3.36
CA THR A 221 -1.90 8.95 3.60
C THR A 221 -2.06 10.15 2.67
N LEU A 222 -1.48 11.28 3.07
CA LEU A 222 -1.47 12.52 2.28
C LEU A 222 -0.03 12.97 2.02
N ASP A 223 0.27 13.32 0.79
CA ASP A 223 1.51 14.02 0.45
C ASP A 223 1.30 15.51 0.79
N THR A 224 1.88 15.94 1.91
CA THR A 224 1.72 17.30 2.43
C THR A 224 3.03 18.07 2.45
N LYS A 225 2.95 19.38 2.25
CA LYS A 225 4.06 20.31 2.45
C LYS A 225 3.57 21.48 3.27
N VAL A 226 4.29 21.79 4.34
CA VAL A 226 3.96 22.94 5.19
C VAL A 226 4.97 24.05 4.99
N SER A 227 4.49 25.28 4.91
CA SER A 227 5.31 26.49 4.73
C SER A 227 4.69 27.67 5.48
N GLY A 228 5.45 28.76 5.64
CA GLY A 228 5.03 29.90 6.46
C GLY A 228 5.01 29.56 7.95
N GLY A 229 4.29 30.35 8.75
CA GLY A 229 4.36 30.25 10.21
C GLY A 229 5.55 31.02 10.81
N ASN A 230 5.46 31.36 12.10
CA ASN A 230 6.60 31.87 12.86
C ASN A 230 7.44 30.68 13.36
N THR A 231 8.72 30.90 13.64
CA THR A 231 9.68 29.88 14.07
C THR A 231 9.43 29.24 15.45
N TRP A 232 8.25 29.47 16.01
CA TRP A 232 7.88 29.26 17.39
C TRP A 232 6.89 28.10 17.44
N ARG A 233 7.45 26.89 17.60
CA ARG A 233 6.87 25.62 18.09
C ARG A 233 5.44 25.26 17.63
N THR A 234 5.40 24.18 16.86
CA THR A 234 4.32 23.26 16.48
C THR A 234 2.90 23.47 17.04
N VAL A 235 1.91 23.63 16.16
CA VAL A 235 0.48 23.77 16.52
C VAL A 235 -0.47 22.85 15.71
N LEU A 236 0.12 22.03 14.85
CA LEU A 236 -0.58 21.03 14.06
C LEU A 236 0.05 19.68 14.45
N ASP A 237 -0.60 19.00 15.39
CA ASP A 237 -0.25 17.64 15.79
C ASP A 237 -1.06 16.64 14.96
N PRO A 238 -0.75 15.33 14.97
CA PRO A 238 -1.56 14.35 14.25
C PRO A 238 -3.07 14.39 14.58
N LYS A 239 -3.44 14.76 15.82
CA LYS A 239 -4.84 14.86 16.24
C LYS A 239 -5.56 16.08 15.66
N SER A 240 -4.82 17.09 15.19
CA SER A 240 -5.36 18.20 14.39
C SER A 240 -5.94 17.71 13.07
N PHE A 241 -5.55 16.54 12.58
CA PHE A 241 -5.96 15.97 11.30
C PHE A 241 -7.00 14.87 11.51
N VAL A 242 -8.21 15.08 11.01
CA VAL A 242 -9.33 14.14 11.15
C VAL A 242 -9.89 13.81 9.79
N VAL A 243 -10.02 12.52 9.49
CA VAL A 243 -10.76 12.02 8.33
C VAL A 243 -12.17 11.68 8.76
N THR A 244 -13.16 12.21 8.04
CA THR A 244 -14.55 11.80 8.17
C THR A 244 -14.96 11.00 6.94
N THR A 245 -15.34 9.74 7.14
CA THR A 245 -15.78 8.83 6.08
C THR A 245 -17.26 9.06 5.73
N ALA A 246 -17.74 8.48 4.62
CA ALA A 246 -19.10 8.67 4.12
C ALA A 246 -20.21 8.26 5.14
N ASP A 247 -19.91 7.32 6.03
CA ASP A 247 -20.77 6.89 7.13
C ASP A 247 -20.80 7.88 8.32
N GLY A 248 -20.06 9.00 8.22
CA GLY A 248 -19.95 10.03 9.25
C GLY A 248 -18.95 9.70 10.37
N LYS A 249 -18.21 8.58 10.28
CA LYS A 249 -17.20 8.24 11.28
C LYS A 249 -15.99 9.17 11.17
N SER A 250 -15.65 9.84 12.26
CA SER A 250 -14.43 10.64 12.38
C SER A 250 -13.27 9.79 12.93
N ILE A 251 -12.12 9.86 12.26
CA ILE A 251 -10.93 9.08 12.54
C ILE A 251 -9.77 10.07 12.67
N PRO A 252 -9.12 10.21 13.84
CA PRO A 252 -7.94 11.06 13.98
C PRO A 252 -6.74 10.44 13.27
N ALA A 253 -5.78 11.25 12.83
CA ALA A 253 -4.57 10.75 12.21
C ALA A 253 -3.62 10.18 13.26
N GLU A 254 -2.84 9.21 12.83
CA GLU A 254 -1.67 8.68 13.51
C GLU A 254 -0.40 9.10 12.76
N ARG A 255 0.75 8.96 13.42
CA ARG A 255 2.08 9.33 12.90
C ARG A 255 2.96 8.09 12.82
N PHE A 256 3.74 7.96 11.75
CA PHE A 256 4.68 6.84 11.58
C PHE A 256 6.09 7.33 11.23
N ASP A 257 6.63 8.24 12.02
CA ASP A 257 7.98 8.73 11.81
C ASP A 257 9.03 7.86 12.52
N ALA A 258 10.30 8.07 12.14
CA ALA A 258 11.43 7.47 12.83
C ALA A 258 11.37 7.79 14.34
N ASP A 259 11.62 6.76 15.14
CA ASP A 259 11.67 6.80 16.61
C ASP A 259 12.68 7.83 17.17
N SER A 260 13.55 8.40 16.34
CA SER A 260 14.46 9.50 16.68
C SER A 260 13.77 10.86 16.78
N LEU A 261 12.58 11.04 16.20
CA LEU A 261 11.79 12.27 16.33
C LEU A 261 10.86 12.22 17.56
N ARG A 262 11.38 11.72 18.69
CA ARG A 262 10.66 11.77 19.98
C ARG A 262 10.50 13.21 20.42
N ASP A 263 9.41 13.48 21.12
CA ASP A 263 9.01 14.77 21.70
C ASP A 263 10.17 15.75 21.89
N GLY A 264 10.32 16.69 20.96
CA GLY A 264 11.26 17.80 21.09
C GLY A 264 12.38 17.87 20.05
N ASP A 265 12.60 16.85 19.22
CA ASP A 265 13.52 16.97 18.07
C ASP A 265 12.84 17.73 16.93
N ILE A 266 12.75 19.04 17.17
CA ILE A 266 12.61 20.08 16.16
C ILE A 266 13.89 19.98 15.33
N ASP A 267 13.83 19.37 14.15
CA ASP A 267 14.81 19.75 13.15
C ASP A 267 14.68 21.27 13.01
N HIS A 268 15.76 21.99 13.35
CA HIS A 268 15.75 23.45 13.42
C HIS A 268 15.40 24.08 12.06
N GLU A 269 15.46 23.30 10.98
CA GLU A 269 15.05 23.70 9.63
C GLU A 269 13.59 23.39 9.30
N HIS A 270 12.89 22.53 10.06
CA HIS A 270 11.52 22.07 9.79
C HIS A 270 10.64 22.14 11.05
N GLN A 271 10.16 23.35 11.38
CA GLN A 271 9.33 23.64 12.58
C GLN A 271 7.86 23.19 12.46
N PHE A 272 7.65 22.03 11.85
CA PHE A 272 6.39 21.33 11.77
C PHE A 272 6.61 19.93 12.34
N ILE A 273 5.71 19.39 13.16
CA ILE A 273 5.62 17.94 13.39
C ILE A 273 4.98 17.38 12.11
N GLY A 274 5.73 17.52 11.03
CA GLY A 274 5.43 16.99 9.70
C GLY A 274 6.00 15.63 9.62
N GLY A 275 5.31 14.73 10.31
CA GLY A 275 5.46 13.34 10.00
C GLY A 275 4.62 12.94 8.82
N ASP A 276 4.95 11.81 8.26
CA ASP A 276 4.00 11.14 7.40
C ASP A 276 2.82 10.71 8.29
N LEU A 277 1.64 11.25 7.95
CA LEU A 277 0.39 11.00 8.65
C LEU A 277 -0.40 9.90 7.95
N TYR A 278 -1.11 9.11 8.74
CA TYR A 278 -2.00 8.09 8.22
C TYR A 278 -3.29 7.97 9.02
N TRP A 279 -4.29 7.39 8.36
CA TRP A 279 -5.54 6.97 8.98
C TRP A 279 -5.85 5.56 8.55
N GLU A 280 -6.26 4.70 9.48
CA GLU A 280 -6.85 3.42 9.13
C GLU A 280 -8.33 3.59 8.76
N VAL A 281 -8.66 3.36 7.50
CA VAL A 281 -9.97 3.60 6.89
C VAL A 281 -10.50 2.33 6.20
N PRO A 282 -11.78 2.26 5.81
CA PRO A 282 -12.26 1.17 4.94
C PRO A 282 -11.42 1.06 3.66
N GLY A 283 -11.05 -0.15 3.24
CA GLY A 283 -10.20 -0.37 2.07
C GLY A 283 -10.90 -0.09 0.73
N ASP A 284 -12.23 -0.05 0.73
CA ASP A 284 -13.08 0.31 -0.40
C ASP A 284 -13.47 1.79 -0.44
N LEU A 285 -12.87 2.62 0.43
CA LEU A 285 -13.15 4.06 0.56
C LEU A 285 -13.15 4.78 -0.81
N LYS A 286 -14.28 5.39 -1.15
CA LYS A 286 -14.48 6.16 -2.38
C LYS A 286 -14.33 7.65 -2.16
N ASP A 287 -14.81 8.15 -1.04
CA ASP A 287 -14.67 9.53 -0.65
C ASP A 287 -14.47 9.67 0.86
N ALA A 288 -13.87 10.79 1.23
CA ALA A 288 -13.75 11.23 2.61
C ALA A 288 -13.61 12.75 2.65
N THR A 289 -13.86 13.35 3.82
CA THR A 289 -13.49 14.73 4.10
C THR A 289 -12.33 14.74 5.09
N VAL A 290 -11.23 15.40 4.73
CA VAL A 290 -10.14 15.67 5.67
C VAL A 290 -10.42 17.02 6.29
N THR A 291 -10.37 17.09 7.62
CA THR A 291 -10.50 18.31 8.41
C THR A 291 -9.21 18.52 9.19
N ILE A 292 -8.66 19.73 9.08
CA ILE A 292 -7.47 20.18 9.80
C ILE A 292 -7.89 21.30 10.73
N THR A 293 -7.65 21.12 12.03
CA THR A 293 -7.91 22.10 13.08
C THR A 293 -6.60 22.56 13.70
N ALA A 294 -6.20 23.79 13.40
CA ALA A 294 -5.05 24.38 14.07
C ALA A 294 -5.35 24.62 15.56
N GLY A 295 -4.48 24.13 16.44
CA GLY A 295 -4.62 24.27 17.88
C GLY A 295 -4.22 25.65 18.42
N LYS A 296 -4.11 25.74 19.76
CA LYS A 296 -3.44 26.85 20.46
C LYS A 296 -2.16 26.32 21.06
N ASN A 297 -1.08 27.10 21.00
CA ASN A 297 0.15 26.74 21.69
C ASN A 297 0.52 27.81 22.73
N HIS A 298 0.77 27.35 23.94
CA HIS A 298 1.24 28.17 25.05
C HIS A 298 2.76 28.01 25.14
N GLN A 299 3.50 29.09 24.87
CA GLN A 299 4.94 29.08 25.11
C GLN A 299 5.27 29.88 26.36
N MET A 300 6.04 29.26 27.27
CA MET A 300 6.77 29.94 28.32
C MET A 300 8.17 30.29 27.80
N GLY A 301 8.41 31.57 27.48
CA GLY A 301 9.78 32.08 27.35
C GLY A 301 10.36 32.37 28.74
N MET A 302 11.69 32.35 28.90
CA MET A 302 12.38 32.58 30.19
C MET A 302 12.04 33.90 30.90
N LEU A 303 11.35 34.85 30.24
CA LEU A 303 10.98 36.15 30.83
C LEU A 303 9.54 36.63 30.54
N LYS A 304 8.77 35.99 29.63
CA LYS A 304 7.35 36.29 29.34
C LYS A 304 6.68 35.08 28.66
N SER A 305 5.44 34.76 29.01
CA SER A 305 4.58 33.85 28.26
C SER A 305 3.89 34.58 27.11
N ARG A 306 3.77 33.89 25.97
CA ARG A 306 3.06 34.35 24.78
C ARG A 306 2.12 33.25 24.34
N VAL A 307 0.94 33.64 23.90
CA VAL A 307 -0.08 32.72 23.37
C VAL A 307 -0.13 32.88 21.87
N LEU A 308 0.19 31.80 21.16
CA LEU A 308 -0.02 31.69 19.73
C LEU A 308 -1.46 31.17 19.52
N ASP A 309 -2.34 32.03 19.02
CA ASP A 309 -3.75 31.71 18.80
C ASP A 309 -4.06 31.68 17.30
N TYR A 310 -4.22 30.48 16.77
CA TYR A 310 -4.85 30.25 15.48
C TYR A 310 -6.35 30.31 15.73
N ARG A 311 -7.00 31.42 15.37
CA ARG A 311 -8.40 31.75 15.73
C ARG A 311 -9.43 30.69 15.27
N GLY A 312 -9.51 29.54 15.95
CA GLY A 312 -10.38 28.41 15.61
C GLY A 312 -10.26 27.94 14.15
N ALA A 313 -9.07 28.09 13.54
CA ALA A 313 -8.88 27.93 12.10
C ALA A 313 -9.03 26.46 11.70
N THR A 314 -10.26 26.09 11.36
CA THR A 314 -10.61 24.79 10.80
C THR A 314 -10.69 24.93 9.28
N ARG A 315 -10.09 23.98 8.57
CA ARG A 315 -10.19 23.85 7.12
C ARG A 315 -10.53 22.41 6.78
N SER A 316 -11.36 22.24 5.77
CA SER A 316 -11.73 20.92 5.27
C SER A 316 -11.65 20.86 3.77
N PHE A 317 -11.28 19.70 3.24
CA PHE A 317 -11.28 19.43 1.81
C PHE A 317 -11.70 17.99 1.54
N PRO A 318 -12.36 17.72 0.39
CA PRO A 318 -12.74 16.38 0.01
C PRO A 318 -11.55 15.61 -0.59
N VAL A 319 -11.53 14.29 -0.38
CA VAL A 319 -10.68 13.33 -1.08
C VAL A 319 -11.58 12.35 -1.81
N ARG A 320 -11.30 12.05 -3.09
CA ARG A 320 -12.12 11.16 -3.94
C ARG A 320 -11.24 10.21 -4.75
N PHE A 321 -11.44 8.90 -4.58
CA PHE A 321 -10.67 7.82 -5.20
C PHE A 321 -11.44 7.09 -6.29
#